data_AF-A0A3Q8RQV6-F1
#
_entry.id   AF-A0A3Q8RQV6-F1
#
_cell.length_a   1.000
_cell.length_b   1.000
_cell.length_c   1.000
_cell.angle_alpha   90.00
_cell.angle_beta   90.00
_cell.angle_gamma   90.00
#
_symmetry.space_group_name_H-M   'P 1'
#
loop_
_entity.id
_entity.type
_entity.pdbx_description
1 polymer ?
#
loop_
_entity_poly.entity_id
_entity_poly.type
_entity_poly.pdbx_seq_one_letter_code
_entity_poly.pdbx_strand_id
1 'polypeptide(L)'
;MSSCSSYREVVDNMNTEYEVLSSVLKESRGNIYYKTIIEEGNIPIESYIENKYLEFYLCSNGVDSPVKIPKEEVAFLKQKVKSVSVQRIDKLFPNLKEKTTKKKERLVTSFISMPILFRNNTMAIYYSTQTYGGEFKLLQKVNGEWETICANSVWIE
;
A
#
# COMPACT_ATOMS: atom_id res chain seq x y z
N MET A 1 -33.08 10.80 -6.98
CA MET A 1 -32.24 11.69 -6.13
C MET A 1 -31.22 10.80 -5.41
N SER A 2 -30.04 10.55 -6.01
CA SER A 2 -29.06 9.59 -5.46
C SER A 2 -27.60 10.03 -5.67
N SER A 3 -27.32 11.34 -5.56
CA SER A 3 -26.03 11.91 -5.99
C SER A 3 -25.16 12.50 -4.86
N CYS A 4 -25.62 12.48 -3.60
CA CYS A 4 -24.84 13.01 -2.47
C CYS A 4 -24.07 11.94 -1.68
N SER A 5 -24.50 10.68 -1.70
CA SER A 5 -23.86 9.60 -0.93
C SER A 5 -22.54 9.15 -1.55
N SER A 6 -22.52 8.95 -2.87
CA SER A 6 -21.35 8.46 -3.59
C SER A 6 -20.19 9.45 -3.61
N TYR A 7 -20.48 10.76 -3.70
CA TYR A 7 -19.44 11.79 -3.68
C TYR A 7 -18.74 11.88 -2.31
N ARG A 8 -19.49 11.80 -1.20
CA ARG A 8 -18.92 11.76 0.15
C ARG A 8 -18.02 10.54 0.33
N GLU A 9 -18.50 9.38 -0.09
CA GLU A 9 -17.71 8.13 -0.03
C GLU A 9 -16.40 8.22 -0.81
N VAL A 10 -16.39 8.86 -2.00
CA VAL A 10 -15.16 9.07 -2.78
C VAL A 10 -14.18 10.02 -2.08
N VAL A 11 -14.67 11.12 -1.52
CA VAL A 11 -13.82 12.09 -0.80
C VAL A 11 -13.26 11.50 0.50
N ASP A 12 -14.10 10.78 1.24
CA ASP A 12 -13.71 10.11 2.50
C ASP A 12 -12.66 9.01 2.24
N ASN A 13 -12.81 8.27 1.14
CA ASN A 13 -11.83 7.26 0.72
C ASN A 13 -10.49 7.91 0.34
N MET A 14 -10.49 9.00 -0.44
CA MET A 14 -9.25 9.72 -0.78
C MET A 14 -8.52 10.23 0.47
N ASN A 15 -9.26 10.79 1.43
CA ASN A 15 -8.67 11.24 2.70
C ASN A 15 -8.04 10.07 3.46
N THR A 16 -8.72 8.93 3.51
CA THR A 16 -8.23 7.75 4.22
C THR A 16 -7.00 7.12 3.51
N GLU A 17 -6.97 7.09 2.19
CA GLU A 17 -5.78 6.65 1.43
C GLU A 17 -4.56 7.53 1.74
N TYR A 18 -4.76 8.83 1.91
CA TYR A 18 -3.70 9.75 2.33
C TYR A 18 -3.28 9.56 3.80
N GLU A 19 -4.19 9.20 4.70
CA GLU A 19 -3.85 8.81 6.08
C GLU A 19 -2.94 7.57 6.10
N VAL A 20 -3.29 6.53 5.32
CA VAL A 20 -2.48 5.32 5.18
C VAL A 20 -1.11 5.68 4.61
N LEU A 21 -1.09 6.43 3.51
CA LEU A 21 0.16 6.82 2.85
C LEU A 21 1.06 7.62 3.80
N SER A 22 0.51 8.60 4.53
CA SER A 22 1.25 9.36 5.55
C SER A 22 1.89 8.45 6.61
N SER A 23 1.18 7.41 7.05
CA SER A 23 1.67 6.44 8.03
C SER A 23 2.83 5.61 7.45
N VAL A 24 2.68 5.11 6.22
CA VAL A 24 3.74 4.41 5.48
C VAL A 24 5.01 5.26 5.36
N LEU A 25 4.87 6.56 5.08
CA LEU A 25 6.01 7.47 4.95
C LEU A 25 6.73 7.71 6.29
N LYS A 26 5.98 7.77 7.40
CA LYS A 26 6.54 7.98 8.75
C LYS A 26 7.31 6.75 9.23
N GLU A 27 6.80 5.55 8.98
CA GLU A 27 7.44 4.28 9.36
C GLU A 27 8.71 3.97 8.54
N SER A 28 8.85 4.57 7.36
CA SER A 28 10.00 4.32 6.48
C SER A 28 11.34 4.73 7.10
N ARG A 29 12.23 3.74 7.21
CA ARG A 29 13.63 3.91 7.63
C ARG A 29 14.51 4.53 6.54
N GLY A 30 14.15 4.34 5.26
CA GLY A 30 14.88 4.86 4.10
C GLY A 30 14.14 5.97 3.37
N ASN A 31 14.73 6.41 2.25
CA ASN A 31 14.08 7.33 1.33
C ASN A 31 13.02 6.58 0.52
N ILE A 32 11.92 7.24 0.21
CA ILE A 32 10.88 6.73 -0.70
C ILE A 32 10.99 7.46 -2.02
N TYR A 33 10.86 6.74 -3.13
CA TYR A 33 10.80 7.38 -4.44
C TYR A 33 9.63 8.37 -4.50
N TYR A 34 9.87 9.57 -5.01
CA TYR A 34 8.94 10.71 -4.94
C TYR A 34 7.57 10.50 -5.62
N LYS A 35 7.41 9.41 -6.37
CA LYS A 35 6.15 9.00 -7.01
C LYS A 35 5.80 7.58 -6.59
N THR A 36 4.51 7.29 -6.51
CA THR A 36 4.08 5.90 -6.42
C THR A 36 4.31 5.15 -7.72
N ILE A 37 4.39 3.82 -7.63
CA ILE A 37 4.58 2.92 -8.77
C ILE A 37 3.32 2.11 -9.04
N ILE A 38 3.14 1.72 -10.31
CA ILE A 38 2.09 0.81 -10.77
C ILE A 38 2.68 -0.44 -11.45
N GLU A 39 3.99 -0.45 -11.66
CA GLU A 39 4.77 -1.55 -12.24
C GLU A 39 6.16 -1.56 -11.62
N GLU A 40 6.78 -2.74 -11.58
CA GLU A 40 8.17 -2.94 -11.17
C GLU A 40 8.86 -3.80 -12.23
N GLY A 41 10.02 -3.38 -12.73
CA GLY A 41 10.73 -4.13 -13.78
C GLY A 41 9.91 -4.37 -15.06
N ASN A 42 9.01 -3.46 -15.43
CA ASN A 42 8.00 -3.60 -16.51
C ASN A 42 6.94 -4.68 -16.26
N ILE A 43 6.81 -5.17 -15.02
CA ILE A 43 5.75 -6.08 -14.61
C ILE A 43 4.71 -5.27 -13.84
N PRO A 44 3.45 -5.19 -14.33
CA PRO A 44 2.38 -4.50 -13.62
C PRO A 44 2.14 -5.12 -12.24
N ILE A 45 1.98 -4.28 -11.20
CA ILE A 45 1.87 -4.75 -9.80
C ILE A 45 0.69 -5.69 -9.60
N GLU A 46 -0.41 -5.51 -10.34
CA GLU A 46 -1.58 -6.39 -10.28
C GLU A 46 -1.30 -7.81 -10.74
N SER A 47 -0.21 -8.03 -11.50
CA SER A 47 0.26 -9.36 -11.89
C SER A 47 0.79 -10.15 -10.70
N TYR A 48 1.21 -9.46 -9.63
CA TYR A 48 1.65 -10.07 -8.39
C TYR A 48 0.51 -10.33 -7.41
N ILE A 49 -0.70 -9.84 -7.68
CA ILE A 49 -1.89 -10.12 -6.87
C ILE A 49 -2.40 -11.53 -7.21
N GLU A 50 -1.80 -12.52 -6.55
CA GLU A 50 -2.24 -13.91 -6.54
C GLU A 50 -2.49 -14.37 -5.10
N ASN A 51 -3.42 -15.32 -4.90
CA ASN A 51 -3.79 -15.81 -3.57
C ASN A 51 -2.57 -16.19 -2.73
N LYS A 52 -1.58 -16.89 -3.31
CA LYS A 52 -0.37 -17.32 -2.60
C LYS A 52 0.48 -16.17 -2.03
N TYR A 53 0.45 -15.00 -2.65
CA TYR A 53 1.21 -13.82 -2.21
C TYR A 53 0.40 -12.91 -1.28
N LEU A 54 -0.89 -13.22 -1.08
CA LEU A 54 -1.81 -12.48 -0.21
C LEU A 54 -2.21 -13.26 1.05
N GLU A 55 -1.58 -14.41 1.29
CA GLU A 55 -1.67 -15.14 2.55
C GLU A 55 -0.59 -14.65 3.51
N PHE A 56 -0.96 -13.79 4.46
CA PHE A 56 -0.03 -13.18 5.40
C PHE A 56 0.11 -14.03 6.66
N TYR A 57 1.32 -14.50 6.96
CA TYR A 57 1.61 -15.33 8.13
C TYR A 57 2.02 -14.46 9.33
N LEU A 58 1.31 -14.63 10.45
CA LEU A 58 1.61 -14.09 11.80
C LEU A 58 2.40 -12.77 11.83
N CYS A 59 1.69 -11.64 11.95
CA CYS A 59 2.38 -10.39 12.21
C CYS A 59 1.60 -9.41 13.13
N SER A 60 2.37 -8.81 14.03
CA SER A 60 2.03 -8.14 15.31
C SER A 60 1.54 -9.08 16.44
N ASN A 61 1.89 -8.73 17.68
CA ASN A 61 1.45 -9.46 18.88
C ASN A 61 -0.07 -9.28 19.05
N GLY A 62 -0.85 -10.35 18.85
CA GLY A 62 -2.31 -10.32 18.98
C GLY A 62 -3.08 -10.82 17.75
N VAL A 63 -2.39 -11.19 16.67
CA VAL A 63 -3.00 -11.84 15.51
C VAL A 63 -2.88 -13.36 15.68
N ASP A 64 -3.91 -13.97 16.28
CA ASP A 64 -3.93 -15.41 16.62
C ASP A 64 -3.99 -16.34 15.39
N SER A 65 -4.02 -15.82 14.16
CA SER A 65 -4.13 -16.60 12.93
C SER A 65 -3.66 -15.82 11.70
N PRO A 66 -3.15 -16.50 10.64
CA PRO A 66 -2.78 -15.85 9.39
C PRO A 66 -3.93 -15.02 8.82
N VAL A 67 -3.65 -13.79 8.41
CA VAL A 67 -4.65 -12.94 7.77
C VAL A 67 -4.82 -13.40 6.33
N LYS A 68 -5.92 -14.09 6.08
CA LYS A 68 -6.29 -14.56 4.74
C LYS A 68 -7.17 -13.54 4.04
N ILE A 69 -6.82 -13.22 2.80
CA ILE A 69 -7.66 -12.43 1.88
C ILE A 69 -8.50 -13.42 1.04
N PRO A 70 -9.84 -13.43 1.16
CA PRO A 70 -10.74 -14.27 0.37
C PRO A 70 -10.60 -13.99 -1.14
N LYS A 71 -10.95 -14.97 -1.98
CA LYS A 71 -10.78 -14.89 -3.44
C LYS A 71 -11.53 -13.70 -4.04
N GLU A 72 -12.68 -13.36 -3.47
CA GLU A 72 -13.52 -12.23 -3.89
C GLU A 72 -12.81 -10.89 -3.61
N GLU A 73 -12.14 -10.78 -2.46
CA GLU A 73 -11.31 -9.62 -2.11
C GLU A 73 -10.07 -9.55 -3.00
N VAL A 74 -9.45 -10.68 -3.36
CA VAL A 74 -8.31 -10.72 -4.29
C VAL A 74 -8.70 -10.14 -5.66
N ALA A 75 -9.86 -10.52 -6.20
CA ALA A 75 -10.36 -9.97 -7.46
C ALA A 75 -10.59 -8.45 -7.37
N PHE A 76 -11.18 -7.99 -6.25
CA PHE A 76 -11.36 -6.56 -5.96
C PHE A 76 -10.01 -5.82 -5.92
N LEU A 77 -9.03 -6.33 -5.17
CA LEU A 77 -7.70 -5.72 -5.05
C LEU A 77 -7.00 -5.63 -6.40
N LYS A 78 -7.09 -6.69 -7.22
CA LYS A 78 -6.53 -6.70 -8.57
C LYS A 78 -7.11 -5.60 -9.44
N GLN A 79 -8.43 -5.45 -9.43
CA GLN A 79 -9.11 -4.38 -10.17
C GLN A 79 -8.72 -2.99 -9.64
N LYS A 80 -8.62 -2.84 -8.32
CA LYS A 80 -8.26 -1.58 -7.68
C LYS A 80 -6.84 -1.15 -8.00
N VAL A 81 -5.83 -2.04 -7.90
CA VAL A 81 -4.44 -1.74 -8.31
C VAL A 81 -4.41 -1.24 -9.74
N LYS A 82 -5.12 -1.89 -10.66
CA LYS A 82 -5.14 -1.46 -12.06
C LYS A 82 -5.74 -0.05 -12.26
N SER A 83 -6.60 0.39 -11.35
CA SER A 83 -7.28 1.68 -11.42
C SER A 83 -6.55 2.82 -10.73
N VAL A 84 -5.55 2.54 -9.88
CA VAL A 84 -4.84 3.61 -9.17
C VAL A 84 -3.97 4.42 -10.12
N SER A 85 -3.96 5.72 -9.92
CA SER A 85 -3.08 6.63 -10.67
C SER A 85 -1.77 6.86 -9.94
N VAL A 86 -0.71 7.14 -10.69
CA VAL A 86 0.58 7.54 -10.12
C VAL A 86 0.43 8.88 -9.38
N GLN A 87 0.79 8.89 -8.11
CA GLN A 87 0.69 10.06 -7.24
C GLN A 87 2.09 10.61 -6.93
N ARG A 88 2.19 11.95 -6.81
CA ARG A 88 3.41 12.64 -6.41
C ARG A 88 3.43 12.86 -4.90
N ILE A 89 4.09 11.95 -4.20
CA ILE A 89 4.20 11.97 -2.73
C ILE A 89 4.78 13.31 -2.25
N ASP A 90 5.81 13.81 -2.94
CA ASP A 90 6.48 15.07 -2.61
C ASP A 90 5.59 16.32 -2.73
N LYS A 91 4.49 16.23 -3.48
CA LYS A 91 3.45 17.28 -3.57
C LYS A 91 2.35 17.10 -2.55
N LEU A 92 1.97 15.86 -2.28
CA LEU A 92 0.88 15.52 -1.38
C LEU A 92 1.26 15.79 0.08
N PHE A 93 2.53 15.52 0.44
CA PHE A 93 3.06 15.74 1.79
C PHE A 93 4.30 16.63 1.74
N PRO A 94 4.14 17.95 1.52
CA PRO A 94 5.28 18.88 1.45
C PRO A 94 6.15 18.87 2.71
N ASN A 95 5.54 18.58 3.87
CA ASN A 95 6.20 18.44 5.16
C ASN A 95 7.06 17.17 5.29
N LEU A 96 6.89 16.18 4.40
CA LEU A 96 7.66 14.94 4.37
C LEU A 96 8.61 14.89 3.17
N LYS A 97 8.91 16.04 2.56
CA LYS A 97 9.76 16.12 1.36
C LYS A 97 11.15 15.50 1.58
N GLU A 98 11.70 15.60 2.78
CA GLU A 98 12.99 15.00 3.16
C GLU A 98 12.98 13.47 3.16
N LYS A 99 11.81 12.83 3.31
CA LYS A 99 11.63 11.38 3.20
C LYS A 99 11.50 10.91 1.75
N THR A 100 11.39 11.83 0.80
CA THR A 100 11.20 11.51 -0.62
C THR A 100 12.43 11.85 -1.45
N THR A 101 12.73 11.02 -2.45
CA THR A 101 13.87 11.25 -3.36
C THR A 101 13.50 11.00 -4.81
N LYS A 102 14.14 11.75 -5.72
CA LYS A 102 14.09 11.47 -7.16
C LYS A 102 15.18 10.49 -7.60
N LYS A 103 16.20 10.29 -6.77
CA LYS A 103 17.34 9.41 -7.08
C LYS A 103 16.95 7.98 -6.74
N LYS A 104 17.19 7.07 -7.68
CA LYS A 104 17.06 5.63 -7.43
C LYS A 104 18.38 5.14 -6.84
N GLU A 105 18.52 5.22 -5.53
CA GLU A 105 19.69 4.70 -4.83
C GLU A 105 19.42 3.26 -4.40
N ARG A 106 20.18 2.33 -5.00
CA ARG A 106 19.89 0.89 -5.00
C ARG A 106 19.54 0.36 -3.62
N LEU A 107 20.25 0.76 -2.56
CA LEU A 107 20.15 0.21 -1.19
C LEU A 107 19.32 1.06 -0.20
N VAL A 108 18.88 2.26 -0.60
CA VAL A 108 18.30 3.24 0.33
C VAL A 108 16.93 3.70 -0.11
N THR A 109 16.61 3.52 -1.40
CA THR A 109 15.34 3.97 -1.99
C THR A 109 14.34 2.84 -2.05
N SER A 110 13.20 3.03 -1.40
CA SER A 110 12.02 2.18 -1.54
C SER A 110 11.10 2.73 -2.60
N PHE A 111 10.44 1.85 -3.35
CA PHE A 111 9.36 2.21 -4.27
C PHE A 111 8.07 1.60 -3.74
N ILE A 112 7.00 2.39 -3.71
CA ILE A 112 5.72 1.97 -3.13
C ILE A 112 4.57 2.24 -4.11
N SER A 113 3.57 1.36 -4.13
CA SER A 113 2.31 1.64 -4.81
C SER A 113 1.45 2.60 -3.99
N MET A 114 0.36 3.09 -4.59
CA MET A 114 -0.72 3.65 -3.78
C MET A 114 -1.31 2.55 -2.88
N PRO A 115 -1.64 2.86 -1.62
CA PRO A 115 -2.39 1.94 -0.77
C PRO A 115 -3.80 1.75 -1.29
N ILE A 116 -4.34 0.54 -1.10
CA ILE A 116 -5.73 0.20 -1.43
C ILE A 116 -6.45 -0.18 -0.15
N LEU A 117 -7.54 0.53 0.12
CA LEU A 117 -8.42 0.24 1.24
C LEU A 117 -9.38 -0.90 0.91
N PHE A 118 -9.60 -1.76 1.90
CA PHE A 118 -10.58 -2.85 1.82
C PHE A 118 -11.16 -3.14 3.22
N ARG A 119 -12.17 -4.03 3.29
CA ARG A 119 -12.92 -4.34 4.52
C ARG A 119 -13.42 -3.07 5.24
N ASN A 120 -14.24 -2.29 4.55
CA ASN A 120 -14.83 -1.05 5.08
C ASN A 120 -13.77 -0.08 5.63
N ASN A 121 -12.66 0.09 4.91
CA ASN A 121 -11.56 0.99 5.26
C ASN A 121 -10.89 0.69 6.61
N THR A 122 -10.96 -0.56 7.08
CA THR A 122 -10.25 -1.02 8.29
C THR A 122 -8.91 -1.67 7.98
N MET A 123 -8.69 -2.07 6.74
CA MET A 123 -7.44 -2.63 6.24
C MET A 123 -6.97 -1.91 4.99
N ALA A 124 -5.66 -1.84 4.82
CA ALA A 124 -5.03 -1.31 3.62
C ALA A 124 -3.89 -2.23 3.18
N ILE A 125 -3.69 -2.33 1.87
CA ILE A 125 -2.57 -3.08 1.30
C ILE A 125 -1.82 -2.22 0.30
N TYR A 126 -0.50 -2.33 0.28
CA TYR A 126 0.33 -1.70 -0.74
C TYR A 126 1.50 -2.61 -1.12
N TYR A 127 2.00 -2.43 -2.33
CA TYR A 127 3.23 -3.06 -2.78
C TYR A 127 4.41 -2.18 -2.42
N SER A 128 5.49 -2.80 -1.94
CA SER A 128 6.77 -2.15 -1.66
C SER A 128 7.89 -2.96 -2.29
N THR A 129 8.90 -2.28 -2.81
CA THR A 129 10.11 -2.92 -3.31
C THR A 129 11.35 -2.13 -2.93
N GLN A 130 12.42 -2.88 -2.65
CA GLN A 130 13.78 -2.41 -2.40
C GLN A 130 14.74 -3.35 -3.14
N THR A 131 16.05 -3.19 -2.92
CA THR A 131 17.12 -3.84 -3.69
C THR A 131 16.95 -5.32 -3.94
N TYR A 132 16.45 -6.06 -2.96
CA TYR A 132 16.53 -7.52 -2.92
C TYR A 132 15.16 -8.19 -3.00
N GLY A 133 14.08 -7.44 -3.22
CA GLY A 133 12.77 -8.04 -3.22
C GLY A 133 11.61 -7.08 -3.29
N GLY A 134 10.49 -7.65 -3.73
CA GLY A 134 9.18 -7.03 -3.72
C GLY A 134 8.27 -7.74 -2.74
N GLU A 135 7.47 -6.99 -2.00
CA GLU A 135 6.55 -7.51 -1.00
C GLU A 135 5.23 -6.74 -0.99
N PHE A 136 4.14 -7.43 -0.67
CA PHE A 136 2.92 -6.76 -0.23
C PHE A 136 3.00 -6.52 1.27
N LYS A 137 2.54 -5.35 1.69
CA LYS A 137 2.41 -4.97 3.10
C LYS A 137 0.96 -4.73 3.43
N LEU A 138 0.54 -5.31 4.53
CA LEU A 138 -0.80 -5.23 5.06
C LEU A 138 -0.79 -4.30 6.28
N LEU A 139 -1.65 -3.29 6.26
CA LEU A 139 -1.91 -2.41 7.39
C LEU A 139 -3.32 -2.62 7.93
N GLN A 140 -3.47 -2.36 9.22
CA GLN A 140 -4.76 -2.34 9.90
C GLN A 140 -4.90 -1.04 10.67
N LYS A 141 -6.13 -0.52 10.74
CA LYS A 141 -6.46 0.62 11.59
C LYS A 141 -6.64 0.15 13.03
N VAL A 142 -5.70 0.47 13.91
CA VAL A 142 -5.70 0.11 15.34
C VAL A 142 -5.69 1.40 16.15
N ASN A 143 -6.65 1.58 17.07
CA ASN A 143 -6.77 2.79 17.91
C ASN A 143 -6.75 4.13 17.13
N GLY A 144 -7.20 4.12 15.88
CA GLY A 144 -7.22 5.31 15.02
C GLY A 144 -5.94 5.54 14.20
N GLU A 145 -4.89 4.75 14.43
CA GLU A 145 -3.63 4.81 13.68
C GLU A 145 -3.52 3.63 12.71
N TRP A 146 -2.79 3.84 11.61
CA TRP A 146 -2.51 2.78 10.64
C TRP A 146 -1.17 2.16 10.96
N GLU A 147 -1.18 0.88 11.30
CA GLU A 147 0.03 0.14 11.64
C GLU A 147 0.27 -0.93 10.56
N THR A 148 1.52 -1.05 10.10
CA THR A 148 1.92 -2.20 9.31
C THR A 148 1.84 -3.44 10.19
N ILE A 149 0.78 -4.21 10.03
CA ILE A 149 0.64 -5.45 10.78
C ILE A 149 1.51 -6.52 10.16
N CYS A 150 1.55 -6.68 8.82
CA CYS A 150 2.17 -7.83 8.16
C CYS A 150 2.84 -7.52 6.81
N ALA A 151 3.73 -8.40 6.36
CA ALA A 151 4.35 -8.34 5.03
C ALA A 151 4.47 -9.74 4.42
N ASN A 152 4.36 -9.85 3.09
CA ASN A 152 4.55 -11.09 2.36
C ASN A 152 5.34 -10.86 1.08
N SER A 153 6.46 -11.57 0.94
CA SER A 153 7.35 -11.42 -0.21
C SER A 153 6.75 -12.07 -1.46
N VAL A 154 6.85 -11.37 -2.58
CA VAL A 154 6.41 -11.82 -3.90
C VAL A 154 7.58 -12.42 -4.68
N TRP A 155 8.76 -11.79 -4.58
CA TRP A 155 10.00 -12.23 -5.20
C TRP A 155 11.19 -11.70 -4.42
N ILE A 156 12.31 -12.41 -4.52
CA ILE A 156 13.60 -12.12 -3.89
C ILE A 156 14.69 -12.37 -4.94
N GLU A 157 15.70 -11.50 -5.02
CA GLU A 157 16.91 -11.67 -5.85
C GLU A 157 17.95 -12.63 -5.24
#